data_AF-A0A920AME5-F1
#
_entry.id   AF-A0A920AME5-F1
#
_cell.length_a   1.000
_cell.length_b   1.000
_cell.length_c   1.000
_cell.angle_alpha   90.00
_cell.angle_beta   90.00
_cell.angle_gamma   90.00
#
_symmetry.space_group_name_H-M   'P 1'
#
loop_
_entity.id
_entity.type
_entity.pdbx_description
1 polymer ?
#
loop_
_entity_poly.entity_id
_entity_poly.type
_entity_poly.pdbx_seq_one_letter_code
_entity_poly.pdbx_strand_id
1 'polypeptide(L)'
;MKGIGVEVAVQWTNTYRENVQCFTNNIPQADGGTHLAGFRGGLTRVIKNFIKKEDRMRKKEVEITGEDVREGMVAIISLKMPDPKFSSQTKDKLVSSEARPAVEGLLNDYFMDFLLANKPQAKEILGKVLEAAYAREAARKAKEMTRRKGFA
;
A
#
# COMPACT_ATOMS: atom_id res chain seq x y z
N MET A 1 -8.06 -11.92 18.90
CA MET A 1 -7.61 -10.59 18.42
C MET A 1 -8.25 -9.54 19.30
N LYS A 2 -7.46 -8.60 19.86
CA LYS A 2 -7.97 -7.50 20.69
C LYS A 2 -9.03 -6.72 19.90
N GLY A 3 -10.13 -6.32 20.54
CA GLY A 3 -11.34 -5.74 19.95
C GLY A 3 -11.18 -4.43 19.16
N ILE A 4 -10.30 -4.44 18.15
CA ILE A 4 -10.13 -3.40 17.14
C ILE A 4 -10.83 -3.91 15.89
N GLY A 5 -11.94 -3.28 15.53
CA GLY A 5 -12.55 -3.47 14.21
C GLY A 5 -11.73 -2.75 13.17
N VAL A 6 -11.45 -3.41 12.05
CA VAL A 6 -10.72 -2.84 10.92
C VAL A 6 -11.55 -3.07 9.67
N GLU A 7 -11.85 -2.00 8.95
CA GLU A 7 -12.53 -2.04 7.65
C GLU A 7 -11.68 -1.29 6.64
N VAL A 8 -11.49 -1.88 5.47
CA VAL A 8 -10.69 -1.30 4.39
C VAL A 8 -11.43 -1.48 3.08
N ALA A 9 -11.54 -0.38 2.34
CA ALA A 9 -11.92 -0.38 0.93
C ALA A 9 -10.73 0.14 0.11
N VAL A 10 -10.37 -0.55 -0.97
CA VAL A 10 -9.23 -0.17 -1.82
C VAL A 10 -9.55 -0.40 -3.29
N GLN A 11 -9.10 0.52 -4.12
CA GLN A 11 -9.23 0.45 -5.57
C GLN A 11 -8.01 1.06 -6.24
N TRP A 12 -7.50 0.40 -7.29
CA TRP A 12 -6.51 1.00 -8.19
C TRP A 12 -7.23 1.72 -9.33
N THR A 13 -6.77 2.91 -9.63
CA THR A 13 -7.29 3.79 -10.69
C THR A 13 -6.23 4.00 -11.77
N ASN A 14 -6.58 4.68 -12.85
CA ASN A 14 -5.62 5.05 -13.90
C ASN A 14 -4.78 6.29 -13.55
N THR A 15 -4.96 6.87 -12.36
CA THR A 15 -4.12 7.99 -11.91
C THR A 15 -2.75 7.49 -11.45
N TYR A 16 -1.84 8.44 -11.19
CA TYR A 16 -0.52 8.17 -10.63
C TYR A 16 -0.40 8.57 -9.15
N ARG A 17 -1.47 9.13 -8.56
CA ARG A 17 -1.45 9.65 -7.19
C ARG A 17 -2.06 8.63 -6.22
N GLU A 18 -1.40 8.47 -5.08
CA GLU A 18 -1.96 7.78 -3.93
C GLU A 18 -2.97 8.71 -3.23
N ASN A 19 -4.15 8.20 -2.90
CA ASN A 19 -5.14 8.90 -2.09
C ASN A 19 -5.68 7.95 -1.02
N VAL A 20 -5.26 8.13 0.23
CA VAL A 20 -5.70 7.28 1.35
C VAL A 20 -6.35 8.14 2.42
N GLN A 21 -7.60 7.83 2.75
CA GLN A 21 -8.32 8.46 3.84
C GLN A 21 -8.34 7.53 5.04
N CYS A 22 -7.95 8.06 6.19
CA CYS A 22 -7.78 7.32 7.43
C CYS A 22 -8.78 7.79 8.46
N PHE A 23 -9.47 6.84 9.10
CA PHE A 23 -10.48 7.11 10.12
C PHE A 23 -10.28 6.18 11.32
N THR A 24 -10.52 6.73 12.50
CA THR A 24 -10.57 6.01 13.76
C THR A 24 -11.78 6.50 14.52
N ASN A 25 -12.72 5.60 14.83
CA ASN A 25 -14.00 5.92 15.47
C ASN A 25 -14.76 7.06 14.77
N ASN A 26 -14.81 7.02 13.43
CA ASN A 26 -15.44 8.02 12.54
C ASN A 26 -14.75 9.41 12.53
N ILE A 27 -13.61 9.58 13.20
CA ILE A 27 -12.83 10.82 13.15
C ILE A 27 -11.79 10.70 12.04
N PRO A 28 -11.67 11.65 11.10
CA PRO A 28 -10.64 11.61 10.07
C PRO A 28 -9.25 11.96 10.64
N GLN A 29 -8.21 11.30 10.13
CA GLN A 29 -6.80 11.56 10.44
C GLN A 29 -6.11 12.10 9.18
N ALA A 30 -5.95 13.43 9.08
CA ALA A 30 -5.31 14.08 7.93
C ALA A 30 -3.84 13.65 7.75
N ASP A 31 -3.13 13.42 8.85
CA ASP A 31 -1.72 12.99 8.87
C ASP A 31 -1.58 11.46 8.93
N GLY A 32 -2.71 10.73 8.89
CA GLY A 32 -2.74 9.27 9.01
C GLY A 32 -2.27 8.79 10.39
N GLY A 33 -1.23 7.97 10.43
CA GLY A 33 -0.69 7.43 11.67
C GLY A 33 -0.37 5.93 11.62
N THR A 34 -0.47 5.25 12.76
CA THR A 34 -0.07 3.84 12.92
C THR A 34 -0.86 2.88 12.02
N HIS A 35 -2.17 3.07 11.90
CA HIS A 35 -3.03 2.36 10.94
C HIS A 35 -2.60 2.54 9.46
N LEU A 36 -2.36 3.78 9.00
CA LEU A 36 -1.85 4.05 7.66
C LEU A 36 -0.50 3.35 7.41
N ALA A 37 0.42 3.41 8.38
CA ALA A 37 1.70 2.73 8.29
C ALA A 37 1.54 1.20 8.19
N GLY A 38 0.61 0.62 8.97
CA GLY A 38 0.25 -0.79 8.89
C GLY A 38 -0.36 -1.18 7.55
N PHE A 39 -1.27 -0.35 7.01
CA PHE A 39 -1.86 -0.56 5.70
C PHE A 39 -0.81 -0.56 4.60
N ARG A 40 0.03 0.48 4.54
CA ARG A 40 1.07 0.61 3.51
C ARG A 40 2.09 -0.55 3.59
N GLY A 41 2.52 -0.90 4.79
CA GLY A 41 3.47 -1.99 5.02
C GLY A 41 2.88 -3.36 4.69
N GLY A 42 1.69 -3.65 5.21
CA GLY A 42 0.98 -4.90 5.00
C GLY A 42 0.63 -5.12 3.53
N LEU A 43 0.11 -4.11 2.85
CA LEU A 43 -0.28 -4.19 1.44
C LEU A 43 0.93 -4.45 0.55
N THR A 44 2.02 -3.71 0.77
CA THR A 44 3.28 -3.90 0.05
C THR A 44 3.80 -5.32 0.23
N ARG A 45 3.76 -5.86 1.46
CA ARG A 45 4.20 -7.23 1.75
C ARG A 45 3.33 -8.27 1.04
N VAL A 46 2.01 -8.16 1.10
CA VAL A 46 1.08 -9.11 0.48
C VAL A 46 1.29 -9.12 -1.04
N ILE A 47 1.32 -7.96 -1.69
CA ILE A 47 1.51 -7.87 -3.14
C ILE A 47 2.88 -8.42 -3.57
N LYS A 48 3.96 -8.07 -2.85
CA LYS A 48 5.29 -8.64 -3.13
C LYS A 48 5.29 -10.17 -3.02
N ASN A 49 4.65 -10.71 -2.00
CA ASN A 49 4.56 -12.16 -1.79
C ASN A 49 3.72 -12.84 -2.87
N PHE A 50 2.61 -12.21 -3.28
CA PHE A 50 1.77 -12.71 -4.36
C PHE A 50 2.54 -12.74 -5.68
N ILE A 51 3.23 -11.66 -6.04
CA ILE A 51 4.05 -11.60 -7.27
C ILE A 51 5.14 -12.68 -7.29
N LYS A 52 5.79 -12.92 -6.14
CA LYS A 52 6.83 -13.97 -6.04
C LYS A 52 6.27 -15.37 -6.29
N LYS A 53 5.02 -15.62 -5.91
CA LYS A 53 4.33 -16.90 -6.15
C LYS A 53 3.86 -17.04 -7.61
N GLU A 54 3.44 -15.94 -8.22
CA GLU A 54 2.93 -15.87 -9.60
C GLU A 54 4.04 -15.57 -10.63
N ASP A 55 5.24 -16.14 -10.45
CA ASP A 55 6.51 -15.83 -11.15
C ASP A 55 6.38 -15.61 -12.68
N ARG A 56 5.41 -16.29 -13.30
CA ARG A 56 5.03 -16.16 -14.73
C ARG A 56 4.62 -14.76 -15.17
N MET A 57 4.32 -13.85 -14.26
CA MET A 57 3.90 -12.48 -14.59
C MET A 57 5.04 -11.49 -14.74
N ARG A 58 6.27 -11.87 -14.36
CA ARG A 58 7.45 -11.02 -14.53
C ARG A 58 8.00 -11.17 -15.95
N LYS A 59 7.93 -10.10 -16.74
CA LYS A 59 8.64 -10.01 -18.03
C LYS A 59 10.15 -9.83 -17.85
N LYS A 60 10.54 -9.16 -16.76
CA LYS A 60 11.93 -8.88 -16.39
C LYS A 60 12.05 -8.78 -14.88
N GLU A 61 13.21 -9.14 -14.35
CA GLU A 61 13.50 -8.92 -12.94
C GLU A 61 13.54 -7.40 -12.64
N VAL A 62 12.63 -6.97 -11.77
CA VAL A 62 12.53 -5.60 -11.28
C VAL A 62 12.24 -5.63 -9.79
N GLU A 63 12.96 -4.78 -9.05
CA GLU A 63 12.64 -4.57 -7.64
C GLU A 63 11.35 -3.75 -7.55
N ILE A 64 10.39 -4.26 -6.78
CA ILE A 64 9.12 -3.57 -6.52
C ILE A 64 9.27 -2.84 -5.19
N THR A 65 8.90 -1.58 -5.15
CA THR A 65 8.88 -0.72 -3.97
C THR A 65 7.46 -0.53 -3.46
N GLY A 66 7.32 0.06 -2.27
CA GLY A 66 5.98 0.41 -1.77
C GLY A 66 5.32 1.53 -2.58
N GLU A 67 6.10 2.39 -3.23
CA GLU A 67 5.56 3.45 -4.09
C GLU A 67 4.91 2.87 -5.34
N ASP A 68 5.57 1.91 -5.99
CA ASP A 68 5.02 1.21 -7.16
C ASP A 68 3.68 0.52 -6.83
N VAL A 69 3.56 -0.03 -5.62
CA VAL A 69 2.33 -0.68 -5.14
C VAL A 69 1.17 0.31 -4.97
N ARG A 70 1.47 1.54 -4.53
CA ARG A 70 0.48 2.55 -4.16
C ARG A 70 0.18 3.55 -5.26
N GLU A 71 0.87 3.47 -6.40
CA GLU A 71 0.63 4.33 -7.54
C GLU A 71 -0.82 4.18 -8.03
N GLY A 72 -1.53 5.31 -8.08
CA GLY A 72 -2.94 5.35 -8.51
C GLY A 72 -3.93 4.67 -7.57
N MET A 73 -3.51 4.31 -6.36
CA MET A 73 -4.36 3.65 -5.38
C MET A 73 -5.22 4.67 -4.64
N VAL A 74 -6.51 4.38 -4.52
CA VAL A 74 -7.46 5.05 -3.64
C VAL A 74 -7.86 4.07 -2.54
N ALA A 75 -7.80 4.48 -1.28
CA ALA A 75 -8.23 3.64 -0.17
C ALA A 75 -8.90 4.42 0.96
N ILE A 76 -9.82 3.75 1.65
CA ILE A 76 -10.41 4.19 2.91
C ILE A 76 -10.07 3.15 3.96
N ILE A 77 -9.53 3.61 5.09
CA ILE A 77 -9.18 2.78 6.24
C ILE A 77 -10.01 3.29 7.42
N SER A 78 -10.88 2.45 7.97
CA SER A 78 -11.73 2.79 9.10
C SER A 78 -11.47 1.82 10.26
N LEU A 79 -11.07 2.36 11.41
CA LEU A 79 -10.86 1.60 12.63
C LEU A 79 -11.97 1.87 13.65
N LYS A 80 -12.37 0.83 14.36
CA LYS A 80 -13.17 0.90 15.59
C LYS A 80 -12.32 0.42 16.74
N MET A 81 -12.00 1.29 17.69
CA MET A 81 -11.03 1.02 18.76
C MET A 81 -11.54 1.55 20.11
N PRO A 82 -11.42 0.80 21.21
CA PRO A 82 -11.87 1.24 22.53
C PRO A 82 -11.07 2.45 23.07
N ASP A 83 -9.74 2.41 23.01
CA ASP A 83 -8.86 3.43 23.61
C ASP A 83 -7.85 4.03 22.60
N PRO A 84 -8.31 4.75 21.56
CA PRO A 84 -7.41 5.31 20.55
C PRO A 84 -6.57 6.46 21.11
N LYS A 85 -5.27 6.42 20.84
CA LYS A 85 -4.30 7.46 21.20
C LYS A 85 -3.99 8.33 20.00
N PHE A 86 -4.10 9.64 20.15
CA PHE A 86 -3.78 10.64 19.11
C PHE A 86 -2.62 11.54 19.54
N SER A 87 -1.88 12.10 18.58
CA SER A 87 -0.75 12.98 18.88
C SER A 87 -1.16 14.36 19.40
N SER A 88 -2.40 14.78 19.14
CA SER A 88 -2.92 16.12 19.44
C SER A 88 -4.44 16.09 19.67
N GLN A 89 -4.97 17.21 20.17
CA GLN A 89 -6.41 17.41 20.34
C GLN A 89 -7.17 17.44 19.01
N THR A 90 -6.55 17.93 17.93
CA THR A 90 -7.13 17.92 16.57
C THR A 90 -7.27 16.51 16.00
N LYS A 91 -6.60 15.51 16.61
CA LYS A 91 -6.68 14.09 16.25
C LYS A 91 -6.26 13.79 14.81
N ASP A 92 -5.36 14.60 14.27
CA ASP A 92 -4.88 14.46 12.88
C ASP A 92 -4.05 13.19 12.67
N LYS A 93 -3.46 12.64 13.74
CA LYS A 93 -2.59 11.46 13.67
C LYS A 93 -2.87 10.45 14.78
N LEU A 94 -3.14 9.20 14.38
CA LEU A 94 -3.23 8.06 15.30
C LEU A 94 -1.84 7.56 15.71
N VAL A 95 -1.60 7.41 17.02
CA VAL A 95 -0.33 6.91 17.59
C VAL A 95 -0.49 5.62 18.39
N SER A 96 -1.70 5.04 18.47
CA SER A 96 -1.95 3.71 19.02
C SER A 96 -1.14 2.62 18.31
N SER A 97 -0.18 2.01 19.00
CA SER A 97 0.76 1.06 18.40
C SER A 97 0.09 -0.25 17.99
N GLU A 98 -0.97 -0.64 18.69
CA GLU A 98 -1.81 -1.81 18.41
C GLU A 98 -2.59 -1.71 17.09
N ALA A 99 -2.78 -0.52 16.54
CA ALA A 99 -3.47 -0.32 15.27
C ALA A 99 -2.72 -0.94 14.09
N ARG A 100 -1.37 -0.85 14.11
CA ARG A 100 -0.52 -1.36 13.03
C ARG A 100 -0.65 -2.88 12.84
N PRO A 101 -0.38 -3.72 13.86
CA PRO A 101 -0.52 -5.17 13.70
C PRO A 101 -1.96 -5.60 13.41
N ALA A 102 -2.97 -4.87 13.88
CA ALA A 102 -4.37 -5.16 13.55
C ALA A 102 -4.64 -5.00 12.04
N VAL A 103 -4.21 -3.88 11.44
CA VAL A 103 -4.38 -3.62 10.00
C VAL A 103 -3.50 -4.55 9.16
N GLU A 104 -2.25 -4.80 9.57
CA GLU A 104 -1.37 -5.73 8.87
C GLU A 104 -1.90 -7.16 8.87
N GLY A 105 -2.50 -7.61 9.99
CA GLY A 105 -3.14 -8.91 10.10
C GLY A 105 -4.31 -9.05 9.12
N LEU A 106 -5.22 -8.07 9.10
CA LEU A 106 -6.36 -8.06 8.17
C LEU A 106 -5.92 -8.16 6.71
N LEU A 107 -4.89 -7.43 6.30
CA LEU A 107 -4.40 -7.50 4.92
C LEU A 107 -3.77 -8.87 4.59
N ASN A 108 -3.02 -9.45 5.53
CA ASN A 108 -2.46 -10.78 5.32
C ASN A 108 -3.54 -11.85 5.16
N ASP A 109 -4.59 -11.78 5.98
CA ASP A 109 -5.65 -12.79 6.03
C ASP A 109 -6.59 -12.66 4.83
N TYR A 110 -7.09 -11.45 4.55
CA TYR A 110 -8.18 -11.27 3.57
C TYR A 110 -7.70 -10.81 2.19
N PHE A 111 -6.66 -9.98 2.10
CA PHE A 111 -6.25 -9.44 0.80
C PHE A 111 -5.50 -10.50 -0.03
N MET A 112 -4.73 -11.38 0.61
CA MET A 112 -4.10 -12.51 -0.06
C MET A 112 -5.16 -13.45 -0.67
N ASP A 113 -6.19 -13.78 0.11
CA ASP A 113 -7.30 -14.63 -0.32
C ASP A 113 -8.10 -13.98 -1.46
N PHE A 114 -8.34 -12.67 -1.38
CA PHE A 114 -8.95 -11.92 -2.47
C PHE A 114 -8.16 -12.08 -3.78
N LEU A 115 -6.83 -11.90 -3.75
CA LEU A 115 -5.99 -12.02 -4.96
C LEU A 115 -6.01 -13.44 -5.53
N LEU A 116 -6.04 -14.46 -4.67
CA LEU A 116 -6.10 -15.87 -5.10
C LEU A 116 -7.46 -16.23 -5.72
N ALA A 117 -8.55 -15.73 -5.13
CA ALA A 117 -9.91 -15.99 -5.60
C ALA A 117 -10.27 -15.19 -6.86
N ASN A 118 -9.70 -13.99 -7.03
CA ASN A 118 -10.08 -13.03 -8.07
C ASN A 118 -8.94 -12.81 -9.08
N LYS A 119 -8.60 -13.86 -9.84
CA LYS A 119 -7.45 -13.83 -10.77
C LYS A 119 -7.48 -12.69 -11.80
N PRO A 120 -8.61 -12.32 -12.43
CA PRO A 120 -8.65 -11.20 -13.38
C PRO A 120 -8.24 -9.87 -12.71
N GLN A 121 -8.85 -9.55 -11.56
CA GLN A 121 -8.58 -8.34 -10.80
C GLN A 121 -7.14 -8.33 -10.25
N ALA A 122 -6.66 -9.49 -9.77
CA ALA A 122 -5.28 -9.63 -9.35
C ALA A 122 -4.33 -9.28 -10.51
N LYS A 123 -4.53 -9.86 -11.70
CA LYS A 123 -3.71 -9.56 -12.88
C LYS A 123 -3.70 -8.07 -13.23
N GLU A 124 -4.83 -7.39 -13.15
CA GLU A 124 -4.91 -5.95 -13.42
C GLU A 124 -4.10 -5.13 -12.40
N ILE A 125 -4.29 -5.39 -11.11
CA ILE A 125 -3.53 -4.75 -10.03
C ILE A 125 -2.03 -4.98 -10.23
N LEU A 126 -1.64 -6.21 -10.51
CA LEU A 126 -0.23 -6.61 -10.64
C LEU A 126 0.40 -6.04 -11.90
N GLY A 127 -0.35 -5.98 -13.00
CA GLY A 127 0.07 -5.32 -14.23
C GLY A 127 0.41 -3.85 -13.97
N LYS A 128 -0.45 -3.13 -13.26
CA LYS A 128 -0.23 -1.72 -12.91
C LYS A 128 0.99 -1.53 -12.01
N VAL A 129 1.15 -2.36 -10.98
CA VAL A 129 2.31 -2.30 -10.07
C VAL A 129 3.62 -2.59 -10.82
N LEU A 130 3.63 -3.56 -11.72
CA LEU A 130 4.80 -3.88 -12.52
C LEU A 130 5.13 -2.76 -13.53
N GLU A 131 4.11 -2.17 -14.15
CA GLU A 131 4.28 -1.03 -15.06
C GLU A 131 4.94 0.15 -14.35
N ALA A 132 4.45 0.52 -13.17
CA ALA A 132 5.04 1.56 -12.33
C ALA A 132 6.51 1.25 -12.00
N ALA A 133 6.81 0.01 -11.59
CA ALA A 133 8.17 -0.41 -11.26
C ALA A 133 9.12 -0.36 -12.48
N TYR A 134 8.66 -0.77 -13.66
CA TYR A 134 9.46 -0.69 -14.88
C TYR A 134 9.69 0.77 -15.33
N ALA A 135 8.67 1.62 -15.23
CA ALA A 135 8.77 3.04 -15.56
C ALA A 135 9.78 3.74 -14.65
N ARG A 136 9.73 3.47 -13.34
CA ARG A 136 10.70 3.98 -12.35
C ARG A 136 12.14 3.55 -12.68
N GLU A 137 12.36 2.27 -12.95
CA GLU A 137 13.69 1.77 -13.32
C GLU A 137 14.21 2.34 -14.64
N ALA A 138 13.34 2.52 -15.64
CA ALA A 138 13.71 3.16 -16.89
C ALA A 138 14.12 4.62 -16.68
N ALA A 139 13.37 5.38 -15.87
CA ALA A 139 13.70 6.75 -15.52
C ALA A 139 15.01 6.87 -14.73
N ARG A 140 15.27 5.95 -13.80
CA ARG A 140 16.54 5.88 -13.04
C ARG A 140 17.74 5.70 -13.98
N LYS A 141 17.66 4.73 -14.89
CA LYS A 141 18.72 4.45 -15.87
C LYS A 141 18.96 5.62 -16.82
N ALA A 142 17.90 6.27 -17.29
CA ALA A 142 18.01 7.45 -18.14
C ALA A 142 18.77 8.59 -17.44
N LYS A 143 18.44 8.88 -16.17
CA LYS A 143 19.12 9.91 -15.37
C LYS A 143 20.61 9.58 -15.14
N GLU A 144 20.94 8.31 -14.87
CA GLU A 144 22.33 7.88 -14.69
C GLU A 144 23.17 8.01 -15.97
N MET A 145 22.60 7.69 -17.14
CA MET A 145 23.29 7.84 -18.43
C MET A 145 23.59 9.31 -18.75
N THR A 146 22.63 10.21 -18.51
CA THR A 146 22.84 11.66 -18.71
C THR A 146 23.89 12.20 -17.75
N ARG A 147 23.88 11.75 -16.49
CA ARG A 147 24.90 12.14 -15.50
C ARG A 147 26.29 11.67 -15.90
N ARG A 148 26.46 10.45 -16.41
CA ARG A 148 27.77 9.94 -16.85
C ARG A 148 28.32 10.67 -18.08
N LYS A 149 27.46 11.09 -19.01
CA LYS A 149 27.87 11.85 -20.20
C LYS A 149 28.27 13.30 -19.90
N GLY A 150 27.76 13.91 -18.82
CA GLY A 150 28.13 15.28 -18.43
C GLY A 150 29.51 15.42 -17.76
N PHE A 151 30.18 14.30 -17.47
CA PHE A 151 31.54 14.25 -16.91
C PHE A 151 32.57 13.70 -17.92
N ALA A 152 32.19 13.56 -19.19
CA ALA A 152 33.05 13.11 -20.28
C ALA A 152 33.25 14.23 -21.31
#